data_AF-A0A7V1NPM4-F1
#
_entry.id   AF-A0A7V1NPM4-F1
#
_cell.length_a   1.000
_cell.length_b   1.000
_cell.length_c   1.000
_cell.angle_alpha   90.00
_cell.angle_beta   90.00
_cell.angle_gamma   90.00
#
_symmetry.space_group_name_H-M   'P 1'
#
loop_
_entity.id
_entity.type
_entity.pdbx_description
1 polymer ?
#
loop_
_entity_poly.entity_id
_entity_poly.type
_entity_poly.pdbx_seq_one_letter_code
_entity_poly.pdbx_strand_id
1 'polypeptide(L)'
;MKILSGLLNLTNQFTVKSAFAASSSGHGGGFEGTLISFAPLIAIVVIFYLLVILPQQKRTKDHKKMIGTLKVGDEVLTNGGMFG
;
A
#
# COMPACT_ATOMS: atom_id res chain seq x y z
N MET A 1 3.03 52.18 -28.55
CA MET A 1 2.67 50.77 -28.82
C MET A 1 3.19 49.73 -27.80
N LYS A 2 4.03 50.09 -26.81
CA LYS A 2 4.57 49.12 -25.81
C LYS A 2 3.57 48.62 -24.76
N ILE A 3 2.42 49.28 -24.61
CA ILE A 3 1.35 48.93 -23.65
C ILE A 3 0.46 47.82 -24.23
N LEU A 4 0.31 47.77 -25.55
CA LEU A 4 -0.48 46.77 -26.27
C LEU A 4 0.27 45.44 -26.44
N SER A 5 1.60 45.49 -26.54
CA SER A 5 2.47 44.30 -26.58
C SER A 5 2.69 43.64 -25.20
N GLY A 6 2.64 44.42 -24.10
CA GLY A 6 2.77 43.90 -22.74
C GLY A 6 1.59 43.02 -22.30
N LEU A 7 0.39 43.31 -22.81
CA LEU A 7 -0.83 42.56 -22.51
C LEU A 7 -0.85 41.16 -23.16
N LEU A 8 -0.21 41.01 -24.32
CA LEU A 8 -0.08 39.72 -25.04
C LEU A 8 0.91 38.77 -24.33
N ASN A 9 1.91 39.32 -23.63
CA ASN A 9 2.87 38.53 -22.85
C ASN A 9 2.28 38.06 -21.50
N LEU A 10 1.22 38.72 -21.02
CA LEU A 10 0.58 38.42 -19.74
C LEU A 10 -0.35 37.19 -19.81
N THR A 11 -1.05 37.00 -20.94
CA THR A 11 -1.85 35.79 -21.22
C THR A 11 -1.00 34.53 -21.36
N ASN A 12 0.21 34.64 -21.90
CA ASN A 12 1.15 33.52 -22.01
C ASN A 12 1.73 33.07 -20.66
N GLN A 13 1.74 33.93 -19.63
CA GLN A 13 2.33 33.62 -18.33
C GLN A 13 1.34 32.98 -17.33
N PHE A 14 0.04 33.21 -17.48
CA PHE A 14 -0.98 32.66 -16.58
C PHE A 14 -1.41 31.23 -16.94
N THR A 15 -1.39 30.88 -18.24
CA THR A 15 -1.73 29.52 -18.72
C THR A 15 -0.62 28.51 -18.49
N VAL A 16 0.65 28.95 -18.53
CA VAL A 16 1.81 28.05 -18.42
C VAL A 16 2.17 27.74 -16.95
N LYS A 17 1.73 28.56 -15.99
CA LYS A 17 2.14 28.44 -14.57
C LYS A 17 1.18 27.66 -13.66
N SER A 18 -0.03 27.29 -14.10
CA SER A 18 -1.04 26.64 -13.24
C SER A 18 -1.34 25.17 -13.57
N ALA A 19 -0.63 24.56 -14.52
CA ALA A 19 -0.79 23.14 -14.86
C ALA A 19 0.24 22.22 -14.16
N PHE A 20 0.71 22.59 -12.96
CA PHE A 20 1.42 21.66 -12.07
C PHE A 20 0.49 21.22 -10.94
N ALA A 21 -0.65 20.66 -11.34
CA ALA A 21 -1.43 19.75 -10.50
C ALA A 21 -1.14 18.34 -11.02
N ALA A 22 -0.39 17.58 -10.23
CA ALA A 22 -0.25 16.12 -10.33
C ALA A 22 0.08 15.57 -11.73
N SER A 23 1.27 15.87 -12.25
CA SER A 23 1.95 14.89 -13.09
C SER A 23 2.88 14.10 -12.18
N SER A 24 2.49 12.87 -11.87
CA SER A 24 3.47 11.81 -11.61
C SER A 24 4.57 11.96 -12.67
N SER A 25 5.76 12.25 -12.19
CA SER A 25 6.95 12.59 -12.97
C SER A 25 7.06 11.71 -14.21
N GLY A 26 7.34 12.31 -15.36
CA GLY A 26 7.51 11.56 -16.61
C GLY A 26 8.51 10.43 -16.44
N HIS A 27 8.06 9.18 -16.62
CA HIS A 27 8.94 8.02 -16.61
C HIS A 27 9.40 7.79 -18.05
N GLY A 28 10.59 8.30 -18.36
CA GLY A 28 11.24 8.15 -19.66
C GLY A 28 11.35 6.68 -20.07
N GLY A 29 11.19 6.45 -21.38
CA GLY A 29 11.16 5.13 -22.00
C GLY A 29 12.44 4.33 -21.80
N GLY A 30 12.40 3.44 -20.82
CA GLY A 30 13.42 2.43 -20.52
C GLY A 30 12.84 1.46 -19.49
N PHE A 31 13.32 0.21 -19.49
CA PHE A 31 12.85 -0.86 -18.59
C PHE A 31 12.88 -0.44 -17.10
N GLU A 32 13.86 0.37 -16.71
CA GLU A 32 13.98 0.95 -15.37
C GLU A 32 12.85 1.94 -15.05
N GLY A 33 12.45 2.77 -16.01
CA GLY A 33 11.31 3.68 -15.88
C GLY A 33 9.98 2.93 -15.74
N THR A 34 9.84 1.79 -16.43
CA THR A 34 8.67 0.91 -16.31
C THR A 34 8.60 0.23 -14.94
N LEU A 35 9.71 -0.28 -14.42
CA LEU A 35 9.76 -0.88 -13.07
C LEU A 35 9.43 0.12 -11.96
N ILE A 36 9.97 1.34 -12.04
CA ILE A 36 9.67 2.39 -11.05
C ILE A 36 8.19 2.82 -11.14
N SER A 37 7.60 2.83 -12.35
CA SER A 37 6.18 3.13 -12.54
C SER A 37 5.26 2.05 -11.95
N PHE A 38 5.65 0.77 -11.98
CA PHE A 38 4.90 -0.34 -11.37
C PHE A 38 5.25 -0.58 -9.89
N ALA A 39 6.30 0.06 -9.37
CA ALA A 39 6.71 -0.06 -7.97
C ALA A 39 5.57 0.21 -6.96
N PRO A 40 4.71 1.23 -7.13
CA PRO A 40 3.59 1.47 -6.21
C PRO A 40 2.55 0.34 -6.24
N LEU A 41 2.26 -0.21 -7.43
CA LEU A 41 1.31 -1.31 -7.59
C LEU A 41 1.82 -2.59 -6.93
N ILE A 42 3.10 -2.93 -7.19
CA ILE A 42 3.75 -4.12 -6.63
C ILE A 42 3.89 -3.98 -5.10
N ALA A 43 4.25 -2.79 -4.60
CA ALA A 43 4.37 -2.54 -3.16
C ALA A 43 3.06 -2.79 -2.41
N ILE A 44 1.92 -2.35 -2.96
CA ILE A 44 0.59 -2.61 -2.37
C ILE A 44 0.33 -4.11 -2.29
N VAL A 45 0.54 -4.85 -3.39
CA VAL A 45 0.33 -6.30 -3.44
C VAL A 45 1.22 -7.01 -2.41
N VAL A 46 2.48 -6.62 -2.30
CA VAL A 46 3.44 -7.21 -1.34
C VAL A 46 3.04 -6.90 0.10
N ILE A 47 2.62 -5.67 0.41
CA ILE A 47 2.17 -5.29 1.75
C ILE A 47 0.91 -6.06 2.15
N PHE A 48 -0.09 -6.14 1.28
CA PHE A 48 -1.29 -6.93 1.54
C PHE A 48 -0.97 -8.42 1.68
N TYR A 49 -0.07 -8.96 0.87
CA TYR A 49 0.36 -10.36 0.97
C TYR A 49 1.08 -10.65 2.30
N LEU A 50 2.01 -9.78 2.71
CA LEU A 50 2.71 -9.89 3.99
C LEU A 50 1.73 -9.77 5.17
N LEU A 51 0.80 -8.82 5.11
CA LEU A 51 -0.22 -8.64 6.16
C LEU A 51 -1.20 -9.81 6.24
N VAL A 52 -1.45 -10.58 5.18
CA VAL A 52 -2.34 -11.74 5.24
C VAL A 52 -1.59 -12.99 5.72
N ILE A 53 -0.35 -13.20 5.28
CA ILE A 53 0.40 -14.44 5.56
C ILE A 53 0.99 -14.49 6.98
N LEU A 54 1.47 -13.35 7.52
CA LEU A 54 2.02 -13.29 8.89
C LEU A 54 0.99 -13.56 10.00
N PRO A 55 -0.23 -12.97 10.01
CA PRO A 55 -1.18 -13.19 11.09
C PRO A 55 -1.78 -14.60 11.08
N GLN A 56 -2.05 -15.17 9.91
CA GLN A 56 -2.61 -16.52 9.81
C GLN A 56 -1.66 -17.57 10.39
N GLN A 57 -0.38 -17.46 10.07
CA GLN A 57 0.63 -18.35 10.64
C GLN A 57 0.71 -18.21 12.15
N LYS A 58 0.58 -16.99 12.69
CA LYS A 58 0.57 -16.74 14.14
C LYS A 58 -0.61 -17.44 14.83
N ARG A 59 -1.85 -17.27 14.32
CA ARG A 59 -3.05 -17.93 14.87
C ARG A 59 -2.94 -19.46 14.84
N THR A 60 -2.42 -20.01 13.74
CA THR A 60 -2.26 -21.47 13.60
C THR A 60 -1.20 -22.03 14.55
N LYS A 61 -0.08 -21.32 14.71
CA LYS A 61 0.99 -21.69 15.66
C LYS A 61 0.51 -21.60 17.10
N ASP A 62 -0.21 -20.53 17.44
CA ASP A 62 -0.77 -20.33 18.78
C ASP A 62 -1.79 -21.43 19.13
N HIS A 63 -2.64 -21.82 18.18
CA HIS A 63 -3.60 -22.90 18.37
C HIS A 63 -2.93 -24.27 18.54
N LYS A 64 -1.93 -24.59 17.71
CA LYS A 64 -1.10 -25.80 17.85
C LYS A 64 -0.36 -25.84 19.19
N LYS A 65 0.17 -24.70 19.64
CA LYS A 65 0.85 -24.58 20.92
C LYS A 65 -0.11 -24.79 22.09
N MET A 66 -1.29 -24.16 22.04
CA MET A 66 -2.34 -24.32 23.04
C MET A 66 -2.69 -25.81 23.22
N ILE A 67 -2.95 -26.54 22.13
CA ILE A 67 -3.26 -27.99 22.18
C ILE A 67 -2.07 -28.80 22.71
N GLY A 68 -0.84 -28.49 22.26
CA GLY A 68 0.36 -29.21 22.69
C GLY A 68 0.76 -28.98 24.16
N THR A 69 0.29 -27.90 24.79
CA THR A 69 0.51 -27.65 26.22
C THR A 69 -0.53 -28.32 27.12
N LEU A 70 -1.64 -28.82 26.57
CA LEU A 70 -2.68 -29.49 27.35
C LEU A 70 -2.21 -30.85 27.82
N LYS A 71 -2.36 -31.12 29.11
CA LYS A 71 -2.14 -32.42 29.73
C LYS A 71 -3.46 -33.05 30.14
N VAL A 72 -3.44 -34.37 30.35
CA VAL A 72 -4.60 -35.10 30.87
C VAL A 72 -4.92 -34.55 32.27
N GLY A 73 -6.07 -33.90 32.40
CA GLY A 73 -6.53 -33.24 33.63
C GLY A 73 -6.51 -31.70 33.59
N ASP A 74 -6.09 -31.06 32.50
CA ASP A 74 -6.22 -29.60 32.32
C ASP A 74 -7.65 -29.24 31.89
N GLU A 75 -8.30 -28.36 32.65
CA GLU A 75 -9.63 -27.85 32.31
C GLU A 75 -9.57 -26.99 31.04
N VAL A 76 -10.16 -27.46 29.92
CA VAL A 76 -10.28 -26.65 28.71
C VAL A 76 -11.70 -26.18 28.48
N LEU A 77 -11.87 -24.86 28.36
CA LEU A 77 -13.12 -24.25 27.93
C LEU A 77 -13.15 -24.19 26.41
N THR A 78 -13.89 -25.11 25.80
CA THR A 78 -14.11 -25.12 24.36
C THR A 78 -15.22 -24.13 23.96
N ASN A 79 -15.19 -23.61 22.73
CA ASN A 79 -16.20 -22.65 22.23
C ASN A 79 -17.64 -23.18 22.26
N GLY A 80 -17.84 -24.50 22.41
CA GLY A 80 -19.15 -25.14 22.57
C GLY A 80 -19.63 -25.23 24.03
N GLY A 81 -18.90 -24.67 25.00
CA GLY A 81 -19.25 -24.71 26.41
C GLY A 81 -18.91 -26.03 27.12
N MET A 82 -18.13 -26.91 26.51
CA MET A 82 -17.65 -28.11 27.19
C MET A 82 -16.46 -27.76 28.08
N PHE A 83 -16.57 -28.14 29.36
CA PHE A 83 -15.53 -28.16 30.39
C PHE A 83 -15.05 -29.59 30.55
N GLY A 84 -13.74 -29.81 30.52
CA GLY A 84 -13.11 -31.10 30.81
C GLY A 84 -11.69 -31.17 30.31
#